data_AF-A0A520BGS9-F1
#
_entry.id   AF-A0A520BGS9-F1
#
_cell.length_a   1.000
_cell.length_b   1.000
_cell.length_c   1.000
_cell.angle_alpha   90.00
_cell.angle_beta   90.00
_cell.angle_gamma   90.00
#
_symmetry.space_group_name_H-M   'P 1'
#
loop_
_entity.id
_entity.type
_entity.pdbx_description
1 polymer ?
#
loop_
_entity_poly.entity_id
_entity_poly.type
_entity_poly.pdbx_seq_one_letter_code
_entity_poly.pdbx_strand_id
1 'polypeptide(L)'
;MKKSKFYLYLTIAAFVFSFFTWFLEIIGLSVIILMVILCRNELNNKAIAAGNHNIEEIKYLKTAKLLAILSIIISSLILLYGLCILVIVTMGFFGF
;
A
#
# COMPACT_ATOMS: atom_id res chain seq x y z
N MET A 1 6.68 26.45 28.00
CA MET A 1 7.52 26.17 26.81
C MET A 1 7.34 27.30 25.80
N LYS A 2 8.41 27.86 25.19
CA LYS A 2 8.25 28.87 24.12
C LYS A 2 7.44 28.26 22.97
N LYS A 3 6.41 28.96 22.47
CA LYS A 3 5.48 28.46 21.42
C LYS A 3 6.22 27.83 20.23
N SER A 4 7.36 28.40 19.83
CA SER A 4 8.23 27.88 18.77
C SER A 4 8.78 26.46 19.03
N LYS A 5 9.18 26.13 20.25
CA LYS A 5 9.64 24.77 20.58
C LYS A 5 8.50 23.75 20.51
N PHE A 6 7.28 24.14 20.88
CA PHE A 6 6.12 23.27 20.79
C PHE A 6 5.78 22.90 19.34
N TYR A 7 5.77 23.90 18.43
CA TYR A 7 5.57 23.63 17.00
C TYR A 7 6.67 22.73 16.43
N LEU A 8 7.93 22.95 16.82
CA LEU A 8 9.05 22.09 16.38
C LEU A 8 8.82 20.62 16.79
N TYR A 9 8.49 20.35 18.05
CA TYR A 9 8.22 18.99 18.50
C TYR A 9 6.99 18.38 17.83
N LEU A 10 5.94 19.18 17.58
CA LEU A 10 4.75 18.73 16.87
C LEU A 10 5.08 18.34 15.42
N THR A 11 5.90 19.12 14.73
CA THR A 11 6.37 18.82 13.36
C THR A 11 7.26 17.58 13.33
N ILE A 12 8.17 17.42 14.30
CA ILE A 12 8.99 16.21 14.42
C ILE A 12 8.11 14.99 14.66
N ALA A 13 7.12 15.08 15.56
CA ALA A 13 6.19 14.00 15.81
C ALA A 13 5.39 13.64 14.55
N ALA A 14 4.85 14.64 13.83
CA ALA A 14 4.14 14.44 12.57
C ALA A 14 5.02 13.78 11.51
N PHE A 15 6.29 14.18 11.40
CA PHE A 15 7.26 13.57 10.48
C PHE A 15 7.51 12.09 10.81
N VAL A 16 7.75 11.78 12.10
CA VAL A 16 7.95 10.41 12.56
C VAL A 16 6.72 9.55 12.28
N PHE A 17 5.51 10.03 12.60
CA PHE A 17 4.27 9.33 12.28
C PHE A 17 4.12 9.08 10.77
N SER A 18 4.38 10.07 9.93
CA SER A 18 4.31 9.92 8.47
C SER A 18 5.28 8.86 7.95
N PHE A 19 6.49 8.79 8.51
CA PHE A 19 7.49 7.79 8.14
C PHE A 19 7.04 6.36 8.51
N PHE A 20 6.46 6.18 9.70
CA PHE A 20 5.91 4.88 10.13
C PHE A 20 4.75 4.42 9.25
N THR A 21 3.85 5.33 8.86
CA THR A 21 2.74 5.00 7.95
C THR A 21 3.25 4.50 6.61
N TRP A 22 4.27 5.17 6.05
CA TRP A 22 4.93 4.73 4.82
C TRP A 22 5.56 3.34 4.93
N PHE A 23 6.22 3.07 6.06
CA PHE A 23 6.82 1.76 6.28
C PHE A 23 5.76 0.64 6.33
N LEU A 24 4.63 0.90 7.00
CA LEU A 24 3.50 -0.03 7.04
C LEU A 24 2.88 -0.24 5.65
N GLU A 25 2.77 0.80 4.83
CA GLU A 25 2.27 0.70 3.45
C GLU A 25 3.16 -0.15 2.55
N ILE A 26 4.49 0.01 2.67
CA ILE A 26 5.45 -0.81 1.92
C ILE A 26 5.31 -2.30 2.30
N ILE A 27 5.18 -2.60 3.59
CA ILE A 27 4.92 -3.96 4.07
C ILE A 27 3.59 -4.48 3.50
N GLY A 28 2.52 -3.68 3.58
CA GLY A 28 1.21 -4.04 3.02
C GLY A 28 1.28 -4.38 1.53
N LEU A 29 1.97 -3.54 0.73
CA LEU A 29 2.20 -3.78 -0.69
C LEU A 29 2.94 -5.10 -0.95
N SER A 30 3.97 -5.42 -0.15
CA SER A 30 4.71 -6.67 -0.31
C SER A 30 3.83 -7.91 -0.11
N VAL A 31 2.93 -7.87 0.89
CA VAL A 31 1.95 -8.94 1.16
C VAL A 31 0.94 -9.06 0.02
N ILE A 32 0.45 -7.94 -0.52
CA ILE A 32 -0.50 -7.93 -1.65
C ILE A 32 0.13 -8.56 -2.89
N ILE A 33 1.39 -8.22 -3.20
CA ILE A 33 2.13 -8.80 -4.34
C ILE A 33 2.29 -10.31 -4.18
N LEU A 34 2.67 -10.77 -2.98
CA LEU A 34 2.75 -12.20 -2.66
C LEU A 34 1.41 -12.91 -2.90
N MET A 35 0.31 -12.30 -2.46
CA MET A 35 -1.03 -12.86 -2.68
C MET A 35 -1.43 -12.91 -4.15
N VAL A 36 -1.03 -11.92 -4.97
CA VAL A 36 -1.26 -11.97 -6.43
C VAL A 36 -0.51 -13.15 -7.07
N ILE A 37 0.75 -13.39 -6.65
CA ILE A 37 1.56 -14.50 -7.16
C ILE A 37 0.93 -15.84 -6.74
N LEU A 38 0.54 -15.98 -5.47
CA LEU A 38 -0.12 -17.17 -4.95
C LEU A 38 -1.45 -17.45 -5.67
N CYS A 39 -2.32 -16.44 -5.80
CA CYS A 39 -3.56 -16.54 -6.57
C CYS A 39 -3.31 -16.98 -8.01
N ARG A 40 -2.28 -16.44 -8.68
CA ARG A 40 -1.92 -16.82 -10.06
C ARG A 40 -1.45 -18.27 -10.12
N ASN A 41 -0.65 -18.71 -9.16
CA ASN A 41 -0.11 -20.07 -9.12
C ASN A 41 -1.21 -21.10 -8.85
N GLU A 42 -2.14 -20.82 -7.92
CA GLU A 42 -3.31 -21.65 -7.69
C GLU A 42 -4.25 -21.69 -8.90
N LEU A 43 -4.48 -20.56 -9.58
CA LEU A 43 -5.28 -20.53 -10.82
C LEU A 43 -4.66 -21.41 -11.91
N ASN A 44 -3.34 -21.37 -12.08
CA ASN A 44 -2.63 -22.21 -13.05
C ASN A 44 -2.72 -23.70 -12.66
N ASN A 45 -2.52 -24.04 -11.39
CA ASN A 45 -2.62 -25.43 -10.92
C ASN A 45 -4.05 -26.00 -11.05
N LYS A 46 -5.07 -25.20 -10.72
CA LYS A 46 -6.48 -25.60 -10.85
C LYS A 46 -6.95 -25.68 -12.30
N ALA A 47 -6.36 -24.90 -13.22
CA ALA A 47 -6.61 -25.04 -14.65
C ALA A 47 -6.03 -26.34 -15.24
N ILE A 48 -4.93 -26.85 -14.67
CA ILE A 48 -4.32 -28.12 -15.07
C ILE A 48 -5.08 -29.32 -14.48
N ALA A 49 -5.60 -29.19 -13.26
CA ALA A 49 -6.45 -30.18 -12.59
C ALA A 49 -7.94 -30.01 -12.97
N ALA A 50 -8.28 -30.20 -14.25
CA ALA A 50 -9.64 -30.03 -14.73
C ALA A 50 -10.58 -31.15 -14.20
N GLY A 51 -11.33 -30.82 -13.14
CA GLY A 51 -12.47 -31.56 -12.63
C GLY A 51 -13.60 -30.60 -12.24
N ASN A 52 -14.83 -30.92 -12.64
CA ASN A 52 -16.02 -30.06 -12.67
C ASN A 52 -16.56 -29.54 -11.31
N HIS A 53 -15.75 -29.61 -10.24
CA HIS A 53 -16.08 -29.17 -8.89
C HIS A 53 -15.50 -27.80 -8.51
N ASN A 54 -14.76 -27.13 -9.41
CA ASN A 54 -13.89 -26.00 -9.05
C ASN A 54 -14.36 -24.60 -9.53
N ILE A 55 -15.57 -24.48 -10.08
CA ILE A 55 -16.03 -23.24 -10.75
C ILE A 55 -16.17 -22.07 -9.76
N GLU A 56 -16.68 -22.33 -8.56
CA GLU A 56 -16.84 -21.30 -7.52
C GLU A 56 -15.48 -20.85 -6.96
N GLU A 57 -14.57 -21.77 -6.66
CA GLU A 57 -13.23 -21.42 -6.20
C GLU A 57 -12.44 -20.62 -7.25
N ILE A 58 -12.56 -20.95 -8.54
CA ILE A 58 -11.97 -20.16 -9.63
C ILE A 58 -12.57 -18.74 -9.68
N LYS A 59 -13.87 -18.59 -9.40
CA LYS A 59 -14.53 -17.29 -9.31
C LYS A 59 -13.99 -16.48 -8.12
N TYR A 60 -13.84 -17.09 -6.94
CA TYR A 60 -13.26 -16.44 -5.76
C TYR A 60 -11.81 -16.02 -6.00
N LEU A 61 -10.98 -16.88 -6.61
CA LEU A 61 -9.59 -16.57 -6.99
C LEU A 61 -9.51 -15.40 -7.98
N LYS A 62 -10.41 -15.33 -8.96
CA LYS A 62 -10.50 -14.18 -9.88
C LYS A 62 -10.88 -12.89 -9.16
N THR A 63 -11.86 -12.94 -8.25
CA THR A 63 -12.25 -11.78 -7.44
C THR A 63 -11.13 -11.32 -6.52
N ALA A 64 -10.45 -12.25 -5.85
CA ALA A 64 -9.31 -11.95 -4.97
C ALA A 64 -8.18 -11.28 -5.75
N LYS A 65 -7.86 -11.78 -6.96
CA LYS A 65 -6.89 -11.14 -7.85
C LYS A 65 -7.30 -9.72 -8.26
N LEU A 66 -8.58 -9.50 -8.57
CA LEU A 66 -9.10 -8.17 -8.92
C LEU A 66 -8.98 -7.20 -7.73
N LEU A 67 -9.35 -7.66 -6.53
CA LEU A 67 -9.28 -6.86 -5.31
C LEU A 67 -7.82 -6.52 -4.95
N ALA A 68 -6.89 -7.45 -5.15
CA ALA A 68 -5.46 -7.21 -4.96
C ALA A 68 -4.92 -6.15 -5.94
N ILE A 69 -5.31 -6.19 -7.21
CA ILE A 69 -4.94 -5.15 -8.19
C ILE A 69 -5.49 -3.78 -7.77
N LEU A 70 -6.76 -3.70 -7.38
CA LEU A 70 -7.35 -2.45 -6.88
C LEU A 70 -6.61 -1.93 -5.65
N SER A 71 -6.22 -2.82 -4.73
CA SER A 71 -5.46 -2.46 -3.54
C SER A 71 -4.06 -1.92 -3.86
N ILE A 72 -3.38 -2.46 -4.90
CA ILE A 72 -2.12 -1.92 -5.41
C ILE A 72 -2.31 -0.49 -5.94
N ILE A 73 -3.38 -0.25 -6.71
CA ILE A 73 -3.67 1.08 -7.28
C ILE A 73 -3.91 2.10 -6.16
N ILE A 74 -4.73 1.76 -5.16
CA ILE A 74 -5.03 2.65 -4.03
C ILE A 74 -3.75 2.91 -3.23
N SER A 75 -2.97 1.89 -2.91
CA SER A 75 -1.70 2.06 -2.18
C SER A 75 -0.72 2.95 -2.94
N SER A 76 -0.64 2.80 -4.27
CA SER A 76 0.24 3.62 -5.11
C SER A 76 -0.18 5.10 -5.11
N LEU A 77 -1.48 5.38 -5.12
CA LEU A 77 -2.01 6.74 -5.00
C LEU A 77 -1.66 7.38 -3.64
N ILE A 78 -1.74 6.62 -2.56
CA ILE A 78 -1.41 7.13 -1.22
C ILE A 78 0.09 7.42 -1.11
N LEU A 79 0.96 6.55 -1.62
CA LEU A 79 2.39 6.80 -1.68
C LEU A 79 2.73 8.06 -2.50
N LEU A 80 2.07 8.24 -3.65
CA LEU A 80 2.25 9.44 -4.48
C LEU A 80 1.79 10.70 -3.74
N TYR A 81 0.65 10.65 -3.05
CA TYR A 81 0.16 11.76 -2.24
C TYR A 81 1.12 12.09 -1.09
N GLY A 82 1.66 11.08 -0.42
CA GLY A 82 2.69 11.23 0.61
C GLY A 82 3.96 11.90 0.08
N LEU A 83 4.42 11.51 -1.12
CA LEU A 83 5.53 12.17 -1.82
C LEU A 83 5.24 13.65 -2.09
N CYS A 84 4.05 13.98 -2.57
CA CYS A 84 3.65 15.36 -2.83
C CYS A 84 3.67 16.21 -1.54
N ILE A 85 3.12 15.70 -0.44
CA ILE A 85 3.18 16.39 0.86
C ILE A 85 4.62 16.59 1.29
N LEU A 86 5.47 15.56 1.18
CA LEU A 86 6.89 15.64 1.54
C LEU A 86 7.60 16.75 0.76
N VAL A 87 7.34 16.87 -0.55
CA VAL A 87 7.90 17.94 -1.38
C VAL A 87 7.39 19.31 -0.93
N ILE A 88 6.08 19.48 -0.73
CA ILE A 88 5.51 20.76 -0.30
C ILE A 88 6.06 21.18 1.07
N VAL A 89 6.16 20.25 2.01
CA VAL A 89 6.69 20.51 3.36
C VAL A 89 8.17 20.85 3.30
N THR A 90 8.96 20.15 2.49
CA THR A 90 10.39 20.46 2.33
C THR A 90 10.58 21.83 1.66
N MET A 91 9.82 22.18 0.62
CA MET A 91 9.86 23.52 0.02
C MET A 91 9.52 24.61 1.04
N GLY A 92 8.46 24.42 1.84
CA GLY A 92 8.08 25.36 2.91
C GLY A 92 9.12 25.46 4.03
N PHE A 93 9.91 24.40 4.29
CA PHE A 93 10.99 24.43 5.28
C PHE A 93 12.27 25.09 4.75
N PHE A 94 12.56 24.94 3.45
CA PHE A 94 13.74 25.52 2.80
C PHE A 94 13.51 26.95 2.28
N GLY A 95 12.28 27.48 2.36
CA GLY A 95 11.98 28.89 2.07
C GLY A 95 11.92 29.24 0.59
N PHE A 96 11.59 28.27 -0.27
CA PHE A 96 11.28 28.50 -1.69
C PHE A 96 9.85 29.02 -1.88
#